data_AF-A0A7Y3IBT4-F1
#
_entry.id   AF-A0A7Y3IBT4-F1
#
_cell.length_a   1.000
_cell.length_b   1.000
_cell.length_c   1.000
_cell.angle_alpha   90.00
_cell.angle_beta   90.00
_cell.angle_gamma   90.00
#
_symmetry.space_group_name_H-M   'P 1'
#
loop_
_entity.id
_entity.type
_entity.pdbx_description
1 polymer ?
#
loop_
_entity_poly.entity_id
_entity_poly.type
_entity_poly.pdbx_seq_one_letter_code
_entity_poly.pdbx_strand_id
1 'polypeptide(L)'
;MGAQKGNRKRSAVTRALSVLSFGAALLLVGGIPADAQRPGQSPSVQQMQEMQARLQRMSDVMGRMQHIQERAQAMEHNMIQQLDRLRSQDRLSDQDRLRIRDQERVRDMAHAMSTAAREMRQAMERVRDMAGDQDSPWSREMHQEMERLRENWNGLCDQMEEGLELMERIQERLGQPGT
;
A
#
# COMPACT_ATOMS: atom_id res chain seq x y z
N MET A 1 -46.82 6.12 6.53
CA MET A 1 -46.48 6.36 7.94
C MET A 1 -46.66 5.05 8.70
N GLY A 2 -45.55 4.40 9.08
CA GLY A 2 -45.55 3.14 9.83
C GLY A 2 -44.26 3.08 10.62
N ALA A 3 -44.36 3.31 11.93
CA ALA A 3 -43.24 3.36 12.85
C ALA A 3 -42.85 1.95 13.30
N GLN A 4 -41.55 1.63 13.30
CA GLN A 4 -41.02 0.53 14.10
C GLN A 4 -39.68 0.94 14.72
N LYS A 5 -39.77 1.44 15.95
CA LYS A 5 -38.67 1.58 16.92
C LYS A 5 -38.54 0.27 17.70
N GLY A 6 -37.32 -0.18 17.95
CA GLY A 6 -37.03 -1.24 18.92
C GLY A 6 -35.66 -1.87 18.69
N ASN A 7 -34.57 -1.32 19.21
CA ASN A 7 -34.07 -1.53 20.59
C ASN A 7 -33.57 -2.97 20.84
N ARG A 8 -32.25 -3.15 20.97
CA ARG A 8 -31.57 -4.14 21.84
C ARG A 8 -30.06 -3.86 21.84
N LYS A 9 -29.55 -3.19 22.89
CA LYS A 9 -28.82 -3.79 24.04
C LYS A 9 -27.48 -4.39 23.60
N ARG A 10 -26.36 -3.66 23.66
CA ARG A 10 -25.45 -3.53 24.84
C ARG A 10 -25.23 -4.86 25.56
N SER A 11 -24.10 -5.50 25.29
CA SER A 11 -23.53 -6.58 26.11
C SER A 11 -22.15 -6.14 26.58
N ALA A 12 -22.11 -5.67 27.83
CA ALA A 12 -20.93 -5.56 28.66
C ALA A 12 -20.79 -6.85 29.47
N VAL A 13 -19.59 -7.45 29.50
CA VAL A 13 -19.16 -8.51 30.43
C VAL A 13 -17.67 -8.25 30.62
N THR A 14 -17.14 -7.64 31.68
CA THR A 14 -17.29 -7.78 33.14
C THR A 14 -16.71 -9.09 33.71
N ARG A 15 -15.51 -8.92 34.33
CA ARG A 15 -14.91 -9.64 35.48
C ARG A 15 -14.31 -11.03 35.25
N ALA A 16 -13.05 -11.17 35.67
CA ALA A 16 -12.75 -11.85 36.95
C ALA A 16 -11.31 -11.53 37.42
N LEU A 17 -11.23 -10.78 38.53
CA LEU A 17 -10.10 -10.83 39.46
C LEU A 17 -10.14 -12.19 40.18
N SER A 18 -8.99 -12.78 40.44
CA SER A 18 -8.85 -13.82 41.47
C SER A 18 -7.50 -13.65 42.18
N VAL A 19 -7.60 -13.04 43.35
CA VAL A 19 -6.61 -13.04 44.43
C VAL A 19 -6.79 -14.34 45.20
N LEU A 20 -5.72 -15.06 45.54
CA LEU A 20 -5.55 -15.63 46.89
C LEU A 20 -4.17 -16.27 47.09
N SER A 21 -3.46 -15.60 48.00
CA SER A 21 -2.34 -15.95 48.86
C SER A 21 -2.30 -17.40 49.36
N PHE A 22 -1.11 -17.97 49.53
CA PHE A 22 -0.73 -18.70 50.74
C PHE A 22 0.80 -18.68 50.88
N GLY A 23 1.27 -18.18 52.02
CA GLY A 23 2.68 -18.17 52.37
C GLY A 23 3.15 -19.52 52.91
N ALA A 24 4.44 -19.79 52.75
CA ALA A 24 5.21 -20.68 53.60
C ALA A 24 6.66 -20.19 53.61
N ALA A 25 7.08 -19.68 54.77
CA ALA A 25 8.48 -19.43 55.06
C ALA A 25 9.20 -20.78 55.26
N LEU A 26 10.33 -20.99 54.58
CA LEU A 26 11.32 -21.96 55.03
C LEU A 26 12.73 -21.38 54.90
N LEU A 27 13.46 -21.58 55.99
CA LEU A 27 14.77 -21.04 56.31
C LEU A 27 15.89 -21.61 55.42
N LEU A 28 16.84 -20.71 55.13
CA LEU A 28 18.29 -20.91 55.01
C LEU A 28 18.79 -22.34 55.28
N VAL A 29 19.46 -22.95 54.30
CA VAL A 29 20.78 -23.62 54.41
C VAL A 29 21.18 -24.10 53.02
N GLY A 30 22.37 -23.70 52.56
CA GLY A 30 23.19 -24.52 51.68
C GLY A 30 22.99 -24.34 50.17
N GLY A 31 24.01 -23.75 49.54
CA GLY A 31 24.19 -23.77 48.08
C GLY A 31 23.88 -22.42 47.48
N ILE A 32 24.92 -21.62 47.27
CA ILE A 32 24.91 -20.58 46.24
C ILE A 32 24.73 -21.38 44.94
N PRO A 33 23.57 -21.40 44.25
CA PRO A 33 23.60 -21.79 42.87
C PRO A 33 24.51 -20.76 42.20
N ALA A 34 25.52 -21.25 41.51
CA ALA A 34 26.20 -20.44 40.52
C ALA A 34 25.12 -19.99 39.54
N ASP A 35 24.49 -18.85 39.80
CA ASP A 35 23.78 -18.07 38.80
C ASP A 35 24.84 -17.70 37.80
N ALA A 36 24.97 -18.60 36.82
CA ALA A 36 25.57 -18.34 35.55
C ALA A 36 25.06 -16.96 35.12
N GLN A 37 25.94 -15.98 35.22
CA GLN A 37 25.96 -14.82 34.35
C GLN A 37 25.86 -15.37 32.93
N ARG A 38 24.62 -15.58 32.46
CA ARG A 38 24.32 -15.81 31.05
C ARG A 38 24.67 -14.48 30.40
N PRO A 39 25.78 -14.40 29.64
CA PRO A 39 26.12 -13.18 28.94
C PRO A 39 24.95 -12.83 28.01
N GLY A 40 24.66 -11.54 27.92
CA GLY A 40 23.52 -10.94 27.24
C GLY A 40 23.05 -11.73 26.03
N GLN A 41 21.82 -12.23 26.11
CA GLN A 41 21.10 -12.77 24.99
C GLN A 41 20.79 -11.59 24.07
N SER A 42 21.73 -11.25 23.19
CA SER A 42 21.64 -10.16 22.23
C SER A 42 20.36 -10.32 21.39
N PRO A 43 19.31 -9.49 21.58
CA PRO A 43 18.05 -9.64 20.86
C PRO A 43 18.11 -9.24 19.38
N SER A 44 19.30 -9.06 18.80
CA SER A 44 19.48 -8.14 17.67
C SER A 44 19.65 -8.81 16.30
N VAL A 45 20.11 -10.07 16.21
CA VAL A 45 20.42 -10.66 14.90
C VAL A 45 19.16 -11.10 14.15
N GLN A 46 18.21 -11.72 14.86
CA GLN A 46 16.99 -12.27 14.26
C GLN A 46 16.05 -11.15 13.79
N GLN A 47 15.93 -10.08 14.58
CA GLN A 47 15.12 -8.90 14.24
C GLN A 47 15.69 -8.13 13.04
N MET A 48 17.02 -8.03 12.95
CA MET A 48 17.69 -7.37 11.83
C MET A 48 17.45 -8.11 10.50
N GLN A 49 17.41 -9.44 10.52
CA GLN A 49 17.21 -10.25 9.32
C GLN A 49 15.77 -10.13 8.77
N GLU A 50 14.77 -10.11 9.65
CA GLU A 50 13.37 -9.87 9.25
C GLU A 50 13.18 -8.48 8.64
N MET A 51 13.82 -7.46 9.22
CA MET A 51 13.77 -6.09 8.71
C MET A 51 14.41 -5.97 7.32
N GLN A 52 15.54 -6.65 7.08
CA GLN A 52 16.19 -6.63 5.78
C GLN A 52 15.34 -7.30 4.69
N ALA A 53 14.73 -8.45 4.98
CA ALA A 53 13.80 -9.11 4.06
C ALA A 53 12.59 -8.23 3.74
N ARG A 54 12.12 -7.45 4.71
CA ARG A 54 11.01 -6.52 4.52
C ARG A 54 11.37 -5.37 3.58
N LEU A 55 12.53 -4.75 3.77
CA LEU A 55 13.01 -3.67 2.91
C LEU A 55 13.15 -4.12 1.46
N GLN A 56 13.61 -5.36 1.24
CA GLN A 56 13.67 -5.96 -0.10
C GLN A 56 12.29 -6.08 -0.73
N ARG A 57 11.30 -6.60 0.00
CA ARG A 57 9.92 -6.69 -0.52
C ARG A 57 9.33 -5.32 -0.85
N MET A 58 9.63 -4.30 -0.05
CA MET A 58 9.13 -2.95 -0.33
C MET A 58 9.80 -2.33 -1.56
N SER A 59 11.08 -2.66 -1.80
CA SER A 59 11.77 -2.27 -3.03
C SER A 59 11.11 -2.83 -4.28
N ASP A 60 10.57 -4.05 -4.21
CA ASP A 60 9.85 -4.68 -5.32
C ASP A 60 8.59 -3.89 -5.68
N VAL A 61 7.76 -3.56 -4.68
CA VAL A 61 6.54 -2.75 -4.87
C VAL A 61 6.86 -1.37 -5.43
N MET A 62 7.90 -0.71 -4.93
CA MET A 62 8.34 0.59 -5.46
C MET A 62 8.80 0.49 -6.92
N GLY A 63 9.47 -0.60 -7.29
CA GLY A 63 9.86 -0.87 -8.68
C GLY A 63 8.65 -1.02 -9.59
N ARG A 64 7.65 -1.81 -9.17
CA ARG A 64 6.36 -1.93 -9.89
C ARG A 64 5.66 -0.58 -10.03
N MET A 65 5.61 0.20 -8.95
CA MET A 65 4.98 1.51 -8.96
C MET A 65 5.68 2.51 -9.89
N GLN A 66 7.02 2.46 -9.95
CA GLN A 66 7.78 3.25 -10.92
C GLN A 66 7.44 2.83 -12.36
N HIS A 67 7.36 1.53 -12.63
CA HIS A 67 6.97 1.02 -13.94
C HIS A 67 5.56 1.47 -14.35
N ILE A 68 4.59 1.38 -13.43
CA ILE A 68 3.21 1.88 -13.62
C ILE A 68 3.23 3.38 -13.95
N GLN A 69 3.99 4.17 -13.18
CA GLN A 69 4.12 5.61 -13.41
C GLN A 69 4.67 5.91 -14.81
N GLU A 70 5.77 5.26 -15.20
CA GLU A 70 6.40 5.46 -16.51
C GLU A 70 5.46 5.09 -17.66
N ARG A 71 4.75 3.96 -17.53
CA ARG A 71 3.78 3.49 -18.52
C ARG A 71 2.58 4.42 -18.64
N ALA A 72 2.05 4.92 -17.52
CA ALA A 72 0.98 5.91 -17.50
C ALA A 72 1.41 7.23 -18.16
N GLN A 73 2.62 7.71 -17.87
CA GLN A 73 3.19 8.93 -18.48
C GLN A 73 3.41 8.78 -19.99
N ALA A 74 3.93 7.62 -20.43
CA ALA A 74 4.11 7.32 -21.84
C ALA A 74 2.78 7.34 -22.58
N MET A 75 1.73 6.75 -21.98
CA MET A 75 0.39 6.75 -22.54
C MET A 75 -0.21 8.17 -22.63
N GLU A 76 -0.07 8.96 -21.56
CA GLU A 76 -0.48 10.37 -21.53
C GLU A 76 0.19 11.17 -22.68
N HIS A 77 1.51 11.03 -22.82
CA HIS A 77 2.25 11.73 -23.87
C HIS A 77 1.79 11.32 -25.28
N ASN A 78 1.58 10.03 -25.50
CA ASN A 78 1.06 9.52 -26.77
C ASN A 78 -0.33 10.10 -27.08
N MET A 79 -1.23 10.16 -26.10
CA MET A 79 -2.57 10.73 -26.26
C MET A 79 -2.54 12.23 -26.54
N ILE A 80 -1.65 12.99 -25.91
CA ILE A 80 -1.47 14.43 -26.22
C ILE A 80 -1.12 14.60 -27.71
N GLN A 81 -0.17 13.82 -28.22
CA GLN A 81 0.20 13.89 -29.63
C GLN A 81 -0.96 13.52 -30.57
N GLN A 82 -1.78 12.52 -30.22
CA GLN A 82 -2.95 12.14 -31.01
C GLN A 82 -4.03 13.24 -31.00
N LEU A 83 -4.31 13.81 -29.83
CA LEU A 83 -5.27 14.91 -29.67
C LEU A 83 -4.83 16.14 -30.45
N ASP A 84 -3.55 16.49 -30.44
CA ASP A 84 -3.01 17.61 -31.20
C ASP A 84 -3.17 17.40 -32.71
N ARG A 85 -2.94 16.17 -33.21
CA ARG A 85 -3.19 15.83 -34.62
C ARG A 85 -4.67 15.95 -34.99
N LEU A 86 -5.57 15.45 -34.15
CA LEU A 86 -7.02 15.56 -34.40
C LEU A 86 -7.47 17.03 -34.41
N ARG A 87 -7.02 17.82 -33.43
CA ARG A 87 -7.35 19.25 -33.32
C ARG A 87 -6.78 20.09 -34.46
N SER A 88 -5.67 19.67 -35.06
CA SER A 88 -5.08 20.34 -36.22
C SER A 88 -5.87 20.16 -37.52
N GLN A 89 -6.88 19.28 -37.56
CA GLN A 89 -7.78 19.20 -38.71
C GLN A 89 -8.81 20.33 -38.70
N ASP A 90 -8.80 21.15 -39.76
CA ASP A 90 -9.68 22.31 -39.96
C ASP A 90 -11.19 21.95 -40.03
N ARG A 91 -11.53 20.68 -40.26
CA ARG A 91 -12.92 20.20 -40.38
C ARG A 91 -13.14 18.95 -39.55
N LEU A 92 -13.36 19.15 -38.26
CA LEU A 92 -13.82 18.10 -37.37
C LEU A 92 -15.29 17.74 -37.65
N SER A 93 -15.55 16.47 -37.95
CA SER A 93 -16.91 15.95 -37.93
C SER A 93 -17.42 15.82 -36.49
N ASP A 94 -18.74 15.66 -36.30
CA ASP A 94 -19.29 15.39 -34.96
C ASP A 94 -18.78 14.05 -34.38
N GLN A 95 -18.43 13.10 -35.24
CA GLN A 95 -17.78 11.85 -34.83
C GLN A 95 -16.36 12.11 -34.29
N ASP A 96 -15.59 13.00 -34.91
CA ASP A 96 -14.24 13.35 -34.44
C ASP A 96 -14.28 14.07 -33.10
N ARG A 97 -15.30 14.92 -32.87
CA ARG A 97 -15.51 15.57 -31.59
C ARG A 97 -15.77 14.57 -30.45
N LEU A 98 -16.55 13.52 -30.73
CA LEU A 98 -16.77 12.44 -29.75
C LEU A 98 -15.47 11.68 -29.46
N ARG A 99 -14.70 11.35 -30.50
CA ARG A 99 -13.37 10.71 -30.34
C ARG A 99 -12.41 11.54 -29.51
N ILE A 100 -12.35 12.86 -29.76
CA ILE A 100 -11.53 13.79 -28.97
C ILE A 100 -11.94 13.72 -27.49
N ARG A 101 -13.23 13.77 -27.19
CA ARG A 101 -13.72 13.70 -25.80
C ARG A 101 -13.37 12.38 -25.12
N ASP A 102 -13.49 11.26 -25.84
CA ASP A 102 -13.13 9.95 -25.30
C ASP A 102 -11.62 9.85 -25.07
N GLN A 103 -10.80 10.36 -25.99
CA GLN A 103 -9.33 10.43 -25.83
C GLN A 103 -8.92 11.33 -24.65
N GLU A 104 -9.57 12.48 -24.47
CA GLU A 104 -9.34 13.35 -23.31
C GLU A 104 -9.63 12.63 -22.00
N ARG A 105 -10.71 11.84 -21.96
CA ARG A 105 -11.06 11.05 -20.78
C ARG A 105 -10.00 10.00 -20.44
N VAL A 106 -9.51 9.27 -21.44
CA VAL A 106 -8.43 8.27 -21.23
C VAL A 106 -7.14 8.98 -20.81
N ARG A 107 -6.82 10.14 -21.40
CA ARG A 107 -5.67 10.97 -21.00
C ARG A 107 -5.74 11.38 -19.54
N ASP A 108 -6.88 11.89 -19.10
CA ASP A 108 -7.06 12.31 -17.72
C ASP A 108 -6.96 11.14 -16.74
N MET A 109 -7.42 9.95 -17.14
CA MET A 109 -7.21 8.72 -16.35
C MET A 109 -5.74 8.32 -16.27
N ALA A 110 -4.99 8.35 -17.38
CA ALA A 110 -3.56 8.07 -17.38
C ALA A 110 -2.78 9.09 -16.52
N HIS A 111 -3.12 10.37 -16.62
CA HIS A 111 -2.53 11.42 -15.80
C HIS A 111 -2.80 11.22 -14.29
N ALA A 112 -4.04 10.89 -13.93
CA ALA A 112 -4.41 10.60 -12.55
C ALA A 112 -3.64 9.38 -12.01
N MET A 113 -3.47 8.34 -12.84
CA MET A 113 -2.75 7.13 -12.47
C MET A 113 -1.25 7.37 -12.28
N SER A 114 -0.63 8.15 -13.17
CA SER A 114 0.77 8.61 -13.02
C SER A 114 0.96 9.40 -11.72
N THR A 115 0.03 10.31 -11.40
CA THR A 115 0.07 11.11 -10.17
C THR A 115 -0.07 10.24 -8.93
N ALA A 116 -1.06 9.34 -8.92
CA ALA A 116 -1.28 8.41 -7.82
C ALA A 116 -0.07 7.50 -7.59
N ALA A 117 0.54 6.96 -8.67
CA ALA A 117 1.74 6.13 -8.57
C ALA A 117 2.91 6.89 -7.94
N ARG A 118 3.11 8.14 -8.37
CA ARG A 118 4.15 9.02 -7.83
C ARG A 118 3.95 9.30 -6.34
N GLU A 119 2.73 9.67 -5.93
CA GLU A 119 2.40 9.94 -4.52
C GLU A 119 2.60 8.70 -3.64
N MET A 120 2.15 7.53 -4.12
CA MET A 120 2.35 6.27 -3.41
C MET A 120 3.83 5.92 -3.28
N ARG A 121 4.64 6.12 -4.33
CA ARG A 121 6.09 5.90 -4.25
C ARG A 121 6.73 6.81 -3.21
N GLN A 122 6.37 8.10 -3.19
CA GLN A 122 6.88 9.04 -2.17
C GLN A 122 6.47 8.64 -0.75
N ALA A 123 5.25 8.13 -0.56
CA ALA A 123 4.83 7.60 0.73
C ALA A 123 5.64 6.36 1.12
N MET A 124 5.88 5.44 0.19
CA MET A 124 6.73 4.26 0.39
C MET A 124 8.18 4.63 0.72
N GLU A 125 8.76 5.62 0.04
CA GLU A 125 10.11 6.12 0.33
C GLU A 125 10.21 6.64 1.76
N ARG A 126 9.26 7.48 2.21
CA ARG A 126 9.23 7.96 3.61
C ARG A 126 9.13 6.82 4.61
N VAL A 127 8.30 5.83 4.30
CA VAL A 127 8.13 4.64 5.14
C VAL A 127 9.41 3.80 5.19
N ARG A 128 10.14 3.70 4.07
CA ARG A 128 11.43 3.01 3.99
C ARG A 128 12.47 3.72 4.84
N ASP A 129 12.51 5.04 4.74
CA ASP A 129 13.49 5.88 5.43
C ASP A 129 13.26 5.82 6.95
N MET A 130 12.00 5.84 7.39
CA MET A 130 11.67 5.56 8.79
C MET A 130 12.14 4.15 9.21
N ALA A 131 11.93 3.14 8.36
CA ALA A 131 12.32 1.75 8.65
C ALA A 131 13.82 1.49 8.64
N GLY A 132 14.60 2.32 7.93
CA GLY A 132 16.06 2.29 7.94
C GLY A 132 16.68 3.01 9.14
N ASP A 133 15.90 3.82 9.88
CA ASP A 133 16.38 4.56 11.03
C ASP A 133 16.53 3.63 12.25
N GLN A 134 17.78 3.28 12.57
CA GLN A 134 18.13 2.31 13.62
C GLN A 134 17.83 2.77 15.04
N ASP A 135 17.62 4.07 15.25
CA ASP A 135 17.37 4.65 16.57
C ASP A 135 15.90 4.58 16.99
N SER A 136 15.00 4.15 16.11
CA SER A 136 13.58 3.99 16.41
C SER A 136 13.25 2.54 16.82
N PRO A 137 12.81 2.29 18.07
CA PRO A 137 12.37 0.95 18.47
C PRO A 137 11.02 0.63 17.80
N TRP A 138 11.05 -0.20 16.75
CA TRP A 138 9.85 -0.67 16.07
C TRP A 138 9.05 -1.65 16.94
N SER A 139 7.82 -1.28 17.33
CA SER A 139 6.93 -2.19 18.06
C SER A 139 6.37 -3.29 17.14
N ARG A 140 5.97 -4.45 17.70
CA ARG A 140 5.36 -5.54 16.91
C ARG A 140 4.09 -5.08 16.18
N GLU A 141 3.31 -4.16 16.76
CA GLU A 141 2.12 -3.59 16.13
C GLU A 141 2.49 -2.80 14.89
N MET A 142 3.54 -1.98 14.96
CA MET A 142 4.05 -1.24 13.80
C MET A 142 4.54 -2.21 12.70
N HIS A 143 5.10 -3.35 13.10
CA HIS A 143 5.48 -4.38 12.12
C HIS A 143 4.27 -4.97 11.39
N GLN A 144 3.16 -5.24 12.08
CA GLN A 144 1.95 -5.75 11.44
C GLN A 144 1.31 -4.69 10.53
N GLU A 145 1.29 -3.44 10.97
CA GLU A 145 0.65 -2.37 10.21
C GLU A 145 1.37 -2.09 8.90
N MET A 146 2.70 -2.08 8.93
CA MET A 146 3.52 -1.98 7.71
C MET A 146 3.31 -3.15 6.74
N GLU A 147 2.92 -4.33 7.25
CA GLU A 147 2.70 -5.50 6.39
C GLU A 147 1.37 -5.38 5.67
N ARG A 148 0.34 -4.94 6.39
CA ARG A 148 -0.96 -4.59 5.81
C ARG A 148 -0.82 -3.47 4.79
N LEU A 149 0.00 -2.46 5.10
CA LEU A 149 0.25 -1.36 4.18
C LEU A 149 0.92 -1.84 2.90
N ARG A 150 1.90 -2.74 3.01
CA ARG A 150 2.53 -3.40 1.86
C ARG A 150 1.54 -4.22 1.03
N GLU A 151 0.71 -5.02 1.67
CA GLU A 151 -0.33 -5.81 0.99
C GLU A 151 -1.31 -4.90 0.25
N ASN A 152 -1.74 -3.80 0.89
CA ASN A 152 -2.59 -2.80 0.28
C ASN A 152 -1.94 -2.13 -0.94
N TRP A 153 -0.67 -1.74 -0.84
CA TRP A 153 0.07 -1.18 -1.98
C TRP A 153 0.23 -2.17 -3.12
N ASN A 154 0.50 -3.45 -2.83
CA ASN A 154 0.52 -4.48 -3.86
C ASN A 154 -0.83 -4.61 -4.57
N GLY A 155 -1.93 -4.66 -3.81
CA GLY A 155 -3.27 -4.70 -4.40
C GLY A 155 -3.59 -3.47 -5.24
N LEU A 156 -3.12 -2.29 -4.83
CA LEU A 156 -3.23 -1.06 -5.62
C LEU A 156 -2.39 -1.12 -6.91
N CYS A 157 -1.15 -1.64 -6.85
CA CYS A 157 -0.34 -1.87 -8.06
C CYS A 157 -1.08 -2.77 -9.04
N ASP A 158 -1.64 -3.88 -8.57
CA ASP A 158 -2.39 -4.83 -9.41
C ASP A 158 -3.59 -4.13 -10.09
N GLN A 159 -4.37 -3.35 -9.33
CA GLN A 159 -5.51 -2.60 -9.87
C GLN A 159 -5.08 -1.52 -10.88
N MET A 160 -3.94 -0.86 -10.65
CA MET A 160 -3.42 0.15 -11.56
C MET A 160 -2.89 -0.47 -12.86
N GLU A 161 -2.20 -1.61 -12.77
CA GLU A 161 -1.74 -2.37 -13.93
C GLU A 161 -2.94 -2.83 -14.78
N GLU A 162 -3.97 -3.42 -14.16
CA GLU A 162 -5.22 -3.79 -14.85
C GLU A 162 -5.90 -2.56 -15.50
N GLY A 163 -5.90 -1.43 -14.79
CA GLY A 163 -6.43 -0.17 -15.30
C GLY A 163 -5.66 0.36 -16.52
N LEU A 164 -4.33 0.29 -16.52
CA LEU A 164 -3.50 0.63 -17.68
C LEU A 164 -3.79 -0.28 -18.86
N GLU A 165 -3.86 -1.59 -18.65
CA GLU A 165 -4.19 -2.52 -19.73
C GLU A 165 -5.58 -2.27 -20.32
N LEU A 166 -6.55 -1.89 -19.50
CA LEU A 166 -7.88 -1.52 -19.98
C LEU A 166 -7.82 -0.24 -20.80
N MET A 167 -7.06 0.77 -20.34
CA MET A 167 -6.88 2.03 -21.06
C MET A 167 -6.17 1.83 -22.40
N GLU A 168 -5.16 0.97 -22.48
CA GLU A 168 -4.48 0.58 -23.73
C GLU A 168 -5.47 -0.05 -24.70
N ARG A 169 -6.29 -1.01 -24.23
CA ARG A 169 -7.32 -1.63 -25.06
C ARG A 169 -8.37 -0.63 -25.56
N ILE A 170 -8.74 0.36 -24.74
CA ILE A 170 -9.64 1.45 -25.17
C ILE A 170 -8.95 2.32 -26.22
N GLN A 171 -7.69 2.69 -26.00
CA GLN A 171 -6.91 3.49 -26.92
C GLN A 171 -6.74 2.81 -28.28
N GLU A 172 -6.45 1.51 -28.31
CA GLU A 172 -6.36 0.72 -29.55
C GLU A 172 -7.68 0.75 -30.33
N ARG A 173 -8.82 0.63 -29.64
CA ARG A 173 -10.15 0.70 -30.26
C ARG A 173 -10.46 2.10 -30.79
N LEU A 174 -10.04 3.15 -30.09
CA LEU A 174 -10.22 4.54 -30.52
C LEU A 174 -9.29 4.91 -31.69
N GLY A 175 -8.12 4.29 -31.76
CA GLY A 175 -7.12 4.49 -32.82
C GLY A 175 -7.39 3.73 -34.11
N GLN A 176 -8.24 2.69 -34.09
CA GLN A 176 -8.65 1.98 -35.29
C GLN A 176 -9.67 2.82 -36.08
N PRO A 177 -9.37 3.25 -37.32
CA PRO A 177 -10.38 3.84 -38.18
C PRO A 177 -11.44 2.76 -38.45
N GLY A 178 -12.70 3.07 -38.16
CA GLY A 178 -13.82 2.17 -38.42
C GLY A 178 -13.74 1.65 -39.85
N THR A 179 -13.62 0.33 -39.98
CA THR A 179 -13.78 -0.38 -41.26
C THR A 179 -15.25 -0.49 -41.61
#